data_AF-A0A444R936-F1
#
_entry.id   AF-A0A444R936-F1
#
_cell.length_a   1.000
_cell.length_b   1.000
_cell.length_c   1.000
_cell.angle_alpha   90.00
_cell.angle_beta   90.00
_cell.angle_gamma   90.00
#
_symmetry.space_group_name_H-M   'P 1'
#
loop_
_entity.id
_entity.type
_entity.pdbx_description
1 polymer ?
#
loop_
_entity_poly.entity_id
_entity_poly.type
_entity_poly.pdbx_seq_one_letter_code
_entity_poly.pdbx_strand_id
1 'polypeptide(L)'
;VTGRQKINLDPDIVRVAERGNPPLQGNYTLWVGPPPSTVTLFGLISRPGKQSFTPGRDVASYLSDQSLLSGADRSYAWVVYPDGRTQKAPVAYWNKRHVEPMPGSIIYVGLADSVWSETPDALNADILQTLTQRIPQ
;
A
#
# COMPACT_ATOMS: atom_id res chain seq x y z
N VAL A 1 15.42 3.28 -6.19
CA VAL A 1 14.71 2.39 -5.24
C VAL A 1 15.76 1.86 -4.28
N THR A 2 15.62 2.07 -2.97
CA THR A 2 16.61 1.62 -1.97
C THR A 2 16.58 0.10 -1.74
N GLY A 3 15.51 -0.58 -2.15
CA GLY A 3 15.28 -1.99 -1.86
C GLY A 3 14.86 -2.20 -0.40
N ARG A 4 14.08 -3.25 -0.13
CA ARG A 4 13.61 -3.58 1.22
C ARG A 4 13.82 -5.06 1.49
N GLN A 5 14.55 -5.37 2.55
CA GLN A 5 14.60 -6.72 3.08
C GLN A 5 13.33 -6.98 3.90
N LYS A 6 12.63 -8.09 3.63
CA LYS A 6 11.40 -8.48 4.34
C LYS A 6 11.74 -9.08 5.70
N ILE A 7 12.25 -8.26 6.61
CA ILE A 7 12.46 -8.62 8.02
C ILE A 7 11.50 -7.82 8.89
N ASN A 8 10.98 -8.45 9.94
CA ASN A 8 10.21 -7.73 10.93
C ASN A 8 11.16 -6.96 11.85
N LEU A 9 10.97 -5.66 11.98
CA LEU A 9 11.76 -4.78 12.83
C LEU A 9 11.05 -4.44 14.14
N ASP A 10 9.86 -4.98 14.38
CA ASP A 10 9.10 -4.80 15.62
C ASP A 10 9.84 -5.51 16.78
N PRO A 11 10.34 -4.76 17.78
CA PRO A 11 11.10 -5.32 18.89
C PRO A 11 10.33 -6.39 19.68
N ASP A 12 9.01 -6.27 19.75
CA ASP A 12 8.17 -7.21 20.52
C ASP A 12 8.06 -8.55 19.77
N ILE A 13 8.01 -8.52 18.44
CA ILE A 13 7.93 -9.73 17.62
C ILE A 13 9.30 -10.42 17.52
N VAL A 14 10.38 -9.65 17.35
CA VAL A 14 11.75 -10.17 17.24
C VAL A 14 12.17 -10.95 18.50
N ARG A 15 11.67 -10.56 19.68
CA ARG A 15 12.01 -11.22 20.95
C ARG A 15 11.30 -12.55 21.20
N VAL A 16 10.15 -12.77 20.57
CA VAL A 16 9.28 -13.93 20.85
C VAL A 16 9.45 -15.03 19.80
N ALA A 17 9.71 -14.67 18.54
CA ALA A 17 9.81 -15.64 17.47
C ALA A 17 11.26 -16.13 17.29
N GLU A 18 11.48 -17.44 17.42
CA GLU A 18 12.79 -18.09 17.27
C GLU A 18 13.44 -17.83 15.88
N ARG A 19 12.62 -17.61 14.84
CA ARG A 19 13.05 -17.21 13.48
C ARG A 19 12.94 -15.70 13.20
N GLY A 20 12.51 -14.91 14.18
CA GLY A 20 12.33 -13.46 14.07
C GLY A 20 13.63 -12.66 14.18
N ASN A 21 14.72 -13.31 14.60
CA ASN A 21 16.04 -12.70 14.77
C ASN A 21 17.09 -13.37 13.87
N PRO A 22 17.07 -13.12 12.54
CA PRO A 22 18.07 -13.68 11.65
C PRO A 22 19.45 -13.08 11.95
N PRO A 23 20.54 -13.88 11.89
CA PRO A 23 21.88 -13.35 11.99
C PRO A 23 22.16 -12.42 10.81
N LEU A 24 22.65 -11.22 11.09
CA LEU A 24 23.06 -10.24 10.08
C LEU A 24 24.55 -10.45 9.75
N GLN A 25 24.89 -10.61 8.47
CA GLN A 25 26.27 -10.71 7.99
C GLN A 25 26.50 -9.76 6.83
N GLY A 26 27.58 -8.98 6.89
CA GLY A 26 27.90 -7.95 5.89
C GLY A 26 27.39 -6.56 6.28
N ASN A 27 27.20 -5.69 5.28
CA ASN A 27 26.85 -4.28 5.49
C ASN A 27 25.35 -4.05 5.22
N TYR A 28 24.67 -3.42 6.17
CA TYR A 28 23.25 -3.06 6.08
C TYR A 28 23.04 -1.59 6.37
N THR A 29 22.01 -1.01 5.76
CA THR A 29 21.58 0.37 6.03
C THR A 29 20.15 0.36 6.54
N LEU A 30 19.94 0.90 7.73
CA LEU A 30 18.61 1.12 8.29
C LEU A 30 18.20 2.57 8.05
N TRP A 31 17.07 2.75 7.36
CA TRP A 31 16.45 4.05 7.15
C TRP A 31 15.24 4.19 8.08
N VAL A 32 15.29 5.16 8.99
CA VAL A 32 14.19 5.51 9.90
C VAL A 32 13.79 6.97 9.67
N GLY A 33 12.48 7.22 9.65
CA GLY A 33 11.91 8.56 9.50
C GLY A 33 10.91 8.85 10.63
N PRO A 34 10.48 10.12 10.76
CA PRO A 34 9.42 10.47 11.69
C PRO A 34 8.12 9.70 11.35
N PRO A 35 7.24 9.44 12.33
CA PRO A 35 5.97 8.81 12.06
C PRO A 35 5.18 9.59 11.00
N PRO A 36 4.76 8.95 9.90
CA PRO A 36 4.01 9.63 8.86
C PRO A 36 2.64 10.07 9.39
N SER A 37 2.17 11.22 8.92
CA SER A 37 0.84 11.78 9.24
C SER A 37 -0.08 11.85 8.02
N THR A 38 0.30 11.18 6.93
CA THR A 38 -0.40 11.22 5.64
C THR A 38 -0.60 9.83 5.07
N VAL A 39 -1.57 9.69 4.17
CA VAL A 39 -1.78 8.53 3.30
C VAL A 39 -1.51 8.99 1.87
N THR A 40 -0.85 8.19 1.05
CA THR A 40 -0.58 8.54 -0.35
C THR A 40 -1.59 7.86 -1.26
N LEU A 41 -2.31 8.63 -2.06
CA LEU A 41 -3.17 8.12 -3.13
C LEU A 41 -2.38 8.00 -4.42
N PHE A 42 -2.49 6.86 -5.09
CA PHE A 42 -1.74 6.56 -6.32
C PHE A 42 -2.57 5.71 -7.28
N GLY A 43 -2.22 5.74 -8.57
CA GLY A 43 -2.86 4.94 -9.61
C GLY A 43 -3.85 5.73 -10.46
N LEU A 44 -4.88 5.05 -10.98
CA LEU A 44 -5.81 5.59 -11.98
C LEU A 44 -6.92 6.44 -11.35
N ILE A 45 -6.52 7.54 -10.72
CA ILE A 45 -7.40 8.50 -10.03
C ILE A 45 -7.11 9.93 -10.50
N SER A 46 -8.10 10.82 -10.32
CA SER A 46 -8.03 12.20 -10.79
C SER A 46 -6.91 13.03 -10.14
N ARG A 47 -6.65 12.82 -8.85
CA ARG A 47 -5.70 13.62 -8.08
C ARG A 47 -4.82 12.73 -7.19
N PRO A 48 -3.81 12.06 -7.76
CA PRO A 48 -2.80 11.35 -6.98
C PRO A 48 -2.02 12.32 -6.09
N GLY A 49 -1.61 11.87 -4.89
CA GLY A 49 -0.87 12.71 -3.96
C GLY A 49 -1.04 12.32 -2.50
N LYS A 50 -0.40 13.09 -1.61
CA LYS A 50 -0.54 12.90 -0.16
C LYS A 50 -1.83 13.54 0.33
N GLN A 51 -2.55 12.83 1.18
CA GLN A 51 -3.72 13.31 1.90
C GLN A 51 -3.49 13.14 3.40
N SER A 52 -3.94 14.09 4.22
CA SER A 52 -3.81 14.00 5.67
C SER A 52 -4.49 12.75 6.20
N PHE A 53 -3.78 12.02 7.05
CA PHE A 53 -4.34 10.85 7.73
C PHE A 53 -5.42 11.31 8.73
N THR A 54 -6.57 10.64 8.68
CA THR A 54 -7.69 10.84 9.60
C THR A 54 -8.03 9.50 10.25
N PRO A 55 -7.97 9.37 11.59
CA PRO A 55 -8.40 8.17 12.30
C PRO A 55 -9.85 7.78 11.97
N GLY A 56 -10.13 6.49 11.81
CA GLY A 56 -11.47 5.98 11.49
C GLY A 56 -11.92 6.18 10.04
N ARG A 57 -11.12 6.86 9.19
CA ARG A 57 -11.44 7.05 7.77
C ARG A 57 -11.05 5.80 6.98
N ASP A 58 -12.02 5.17 6.31
CA ASP A 58 -11.79 3.99 5.48
C ASP A 58 -11.22 4.34 4.09
N VAL A 59 -10.65 3.34 3.41
CA VAL A 59 -10.09 3.47 2.05
C VAL A 59 -11.11 4.05 1.06
N ALA A 60 -12.36 3.58 1.12
CA ALA A 60 -13.42 4.08 0.24
C ALA A 60 -13.68 5.58 0.44
N SER A 61 -13.62 6.08 1.67
CA SER A 61 -13.79 7.51 2.01
C SER A 61 -12.57 8.35 1.62
N TYR A 62 -11.38 7.77 1.47
CA TYR A 62 -10.25 8.48 0.84
C TYR A 62 -10.43 8.63 -0.67
N LEU A 63 -11.13 7.68 -1.30
CA LEU A 63 -11.38 7.69 -2.74
C LEU A 63 -12.69 8.39 -3.13
N SER A 64 -13.57 8.74 -2.18
CA SER A 64 -14.87 9.36 -2.46
C SER A 64 -14.76 10.69 -3.22
N ASP A 65 -13.69 11.44 -2.95
CA ASP A 65 -13.44 12.75 -3.55
C ASP A 65 -12.63 12.62 -4.87
N GLN A 66 -12.38 11.39 -5.34
CA GLN A 66 -11.59 11.10 -6.52
C GLN A 66 -12.46 10.57 -7.65
N SER A 67 -12.29 11.13 -8.85
CA SER A 67 -12.83 10.51 -10.05
C SER A 67 -11.86 9.45 -10.54
N LEU A 68 -12.37 8.25 -10.85
CA LEU A 68 -11.58 7.18 -11.44
C LEU A 68 -11.31 7.48 -12.92
N LEU A 69 -10.07 7.25 -13.37
CA LEU A 69 -9.71 7.40 -14.78
C LEU A 69 -10.24 6.20 -15.61
N SER A 70 -10.29 6.36 -16.93
CA SER A 70 -10.68 5.27 -17.82
C SER A 70 -9.76 4.07 -17.64
N GLY A 71 -10.35 2.86 -17.54
CA GLY A 71 -9.60 1.62 -17.30
C GLY A 71 -9.23 1.34 -15.85
N ALA A 72 -9.66 2.15 -14.88
CA ALA A 72 -9.45 1.89 -13.45
C ALA A 72 -10.35 0.76 -12.90
N ASP A 73 -9.83 -0.04 -11.97
CA ASP A 73 -10.64 -0.96 -11.16
C ASP A 73 -11.60 -0.15 -10.28
N ARG A 74 -12.89 -0.38 -10.48
CA ARG A 74 -13.98 0.30 -9.74
C ARG A 74 -14.39 -0.44 -8.48
N SER A 75 -14.00 -1.70 -8.35
CA SER A 75 -14.45 -2.62 -7.31
C SER A 75 -13.43 -2.78 -6.20
N TYR A 76 -12.15 -2.70 -6.53
CA TYR A 76 -11.07 -2.91 -5.57
C TYR A 76 -9.98 -1.84 -5.67
N ALA A 77 -9.44 -1.49 -4.51
CA ALA A 77 -8.19 -0.79 -4.36
C ALA A 77 -7.22 -1.67 -3.58
N TRP A 78 -5.94 -1.31 -3.59
CA TRP A 78 -4.91 -1.96 -2.79
C TRP A 78 -4.37 -0.99 -1.75
N VAL A 79 -4.18 -1.48 -0.53
CA VAL A 79 -3.47 -0.77 0.53
C VAL A 79 -2.09 -1.39 0.65
N VAL A 80 -1.06 -0.57 0.49
CA VAL A 80 0.33 -0.93 0.79
C VAL A 80 0.68 -0.27 2.12
N TYR A 81 0.95 -1.07 3.14
CA TYR A 81 1.29 -0.59 4.47
C TYR A 81 2.77 -0.18 4.57
N PRO A 82 3.14 0.67 5.54
CA PRO A 82 4.54 1.05 5.78
C PRO A 82 5.46 -0.14 6.08
N ASP A 83 4.91 -1.25 6.59
CA ASP A 83 5.61 -2.52 6.83
C ASP A 83 5.81 -3.37 5.55
N GLY A 84 5.24 -2.94 4.42
CA GLY A 84 5.33 -3.61 3.13
C GLY A 84 4.27 -4.70 2.91
N ARG A 85 3.36 -4.91 3.86
CA ARG A 85 2.18 -5.76 3.64
C ARG A 85 1.24 -5.10 2.65
N THR A 86 0.54 -5.91 1.89
CA THR A 86 -0.50 -5.46 0.97
C THR A 86 -1.86 -6.04 1.39
N GLN A 87 -2.92 -5.27 1.20
CA GLN A 87 -4.28 -5.71 1.45
C GLN A 87 -5.20 -5.23 0.31
N LYS A 88 -5.97 -6.15 -0.25
CA LYS A 88 -7.02 -5.82 -1.22
C LYS A 88 -8.23 -5.25 -0.45
N ALA A 89 -8.61 -4.03 -0.76
CA ALA A 89 -9.70 -3.29 -0.13
C ALA A 89 -10.88 -3.15 -1.12
N PRO A 90 -12.05 -3.72 -0.81
CA PRO A 90 -13.23 -3.55 -1.65
C PRO A 90 -13.87 -2.19 -1.39
N VAL A 91 -14.06 -1.41 -2.45
CA VAL A 91 -14.42 0.02 -2.38
C VAL A 91 -15.68 0.38 -3.16
N ALA A 92 -16.20 -0.51 -4.00
CA ALA A 92 -17.44 -0.25 -4.71
C ALA A 92 -18.65 -0.30 -3.77
N TYR A 93 -19.72 0.40 -4.16
CA TYR A 93 -20.97 0.44 -3.42
C TYR A 93 -21.50 -0.96 -3.02
N TRP A 94 -21.33 -1.96 -3.88
CA TRP A 94 -21.87 -3.33 -3.69
C TRP A 94 -20.98 -4.26 -2.85
N ASN A 95 -19.68 -3.97 -2.70
CA ASN A 95 -18.75 -4.79 -1.93
C ASN A 95 -18.04 -4.03 -0.79
N LYS A 96 -18.42 -2.76 -0.56
CA LYS A 96 -17.74 -1.87 0.36
C LYS A 96 -17.50 -2.55 1.71
N ARG A 97 -16.24 -2.58 2.14
CA ARG A 97 -15.84 -3.02 3.47
C ARG A 97 -15.05 -1.93 4.14
N HIS A 98 -15.29 -1.77 5.44
CA HIS A 98 -14.50 -0.88 6.28
C HIS A 98 -13.07 -1.42 6.38
N VAL A 99 -12.14 -0.73 5.73
CA VAL A 99 -10.70 -1.02 5.77
C VAL A 99 -10.00 0.28 6.08
N GLU A 100 -9.34 0.34 7.23
CA GLU A 100 -8.61 1.53 7.67
C GLU A 100 -7.13 1.41 7.25
N PRO A 101 -6.60 2.38 6.48
CA PRO A 101 -5.17 2.45 6.21
C PRO A 101 -4.42 2.94 7.46
N MET A 102 -3.15 2.57 7.59
CA MET A 102 -2.27 3.14 8.62
C MET A 102 -1.69 4.47 8.10
N PRO A 103 -1.23 5.36 8.99
CA PRO A 103 -0.42 6.49 8.57
C PRO A 103 0.80 6.00 7.78
N GLY A 104 1.09 6.65 6.66
CA GLY A 104 2.13 6.27 5.71
C GLY A 104 1.72 5.22 4.69
N SER A 105 0.50 4.66 4.77
CA SER A 105 0.01 3.73 3.76
C SER A 105 -0.12 4.39 2.38
N ILE A 106 0.02 3.59 1.33
CA ILE A 106 -0.28 3.96 -0.05
C ILE A 106 -1.58 3.26 -0.45
N ILE A 107 -2.57 4.02 -0.91
CA ILE A 107 -3.78 3.50 -1.54
C ILE A 107 -3.56 3.54 -3.04
N TYR A 108 -3.54 2.36 -3.66
CA TYR A 108 -3.32 2.18 -5.09
C TYR A 108 -4.61 1.72 -5.78
N VAL A 109 -5.04 2.48 -6.78
CA VAL A 109 -6.11 2.08 -7.71
C VAL A 109 -5.49 1.55 -8.99
N GLY A 110 -5.65 0.24 -9.20
CA GLY A 110 -5.07 -0.47 -10.34
C GLY A 110 -5.92 -0.41 -11.60
N LEU A 111 -5.46 -1.13 -12.62
CA LEU A 111 -6.13 -1.32 -13.89
C LEU A 111 -7.23 -2.39 -13.75
N ALA A 112 -8.39 -2.17 -14.39
CA ALA A 112 -9.48 -3.12 -14.43
C ALA A 112 -9.25 -4.23 -15.46
N ASP A 113 -9.56 -5.48 -15.09
CA ASP A 113 -9.38 -6.65 -15.95
C ASP A 113 -10.16 -6.57 -17.27
N SER A 114 -11.33 -5.92 -17.26
CA SER A 114 -12.24 -5.88 -18.40
C SER A 114 -11.78 -5.03 -19.58
N VAL A 115 -10.71 -4.23 -19.43
CA VAL A 115 -10.30 -3.23 -20.43
C VAL A 115 -9.04 -3.65 -21.19
N TRP A 116 -8.38 -4.76 -20.81
CA TRP A 116 -7.08 -5.16 -21.37
C TRP A 116 -7.14 -6.54 -22.02
N SER A 117 -6.51 -6.66 -23.20
CA SER A 117 -6.40 -7.91 -23.97
C SER A 117 -5.32 -8.87 -23.45
N GLU A 118 -4.40 -8.37 -22.62
CA GLU A 118 -3.32 -9.14 -21.98
C GLU A 118 -3.27 -8.84 -20.48
N THR A 119 -2.79 -9.81 -19.69
CA THR A 119 -2.89 -9.94 -18.22
C THR A 119 -2.55 -8.65 -17.44
N PRO A 120 -3.55 -7.81 -17.12
CA PRO A 120 -3.32 -6.59 -16.33
C PRO A 120 -2.95 -6.90 -14.88
N ASP A 121 -3.24 -8.13 -14.43
CA ASP A 121 -2.83 -8.68 -13.14
C ASP A 121 -1.31 -8.66 -12.93
N ALA A 122 -0.53 -9.00 -13.96
CA ALA A 122 0.93 -9.02 -13.86
C ALA A 122 1.49 -7.62 -13.66
N LEU A 123 0.98 -6.64 -14.41
CA LEU A 123 1.39 -5.25 -14.29
C LEU A 123 0.96 -4.64 -12.95
N ASN A 124 -0.28 -4.88 -12.52
CA ASN A 124 -0.75 -4.45 -11.20
C ASN A 124 0.11 -5.08 -10.08
N ALA A 125 0.50 -6.35 -10.22
CA ALA A 125 1.38 -7.04 -9.27
C ALA A 125 2.81 -6.45 -9.23
N ASP A 126 3.40 -6.14 -10.39
CA ASP A 126 4.73 -5.51 -10.49
C ASP A 126 4.75 -4.11 -9.89
N ILE A 127 3.68 -3.33 -10.13
CA ILE A 127 3.51 -2.00 -9.52
C ILE A 127 3.40 -2.13 -8.00
N LEU A 128 2.56 -3.05 -7.50
CA LEU A 128 2.44 -3.32 -6.07
C LEU A 128 3.77 -3.73 -5.45
N GLN A 129 4.51 -4.63 -6.10
CA GLN A 129 5.82 -5.06 -5.63
C GLN A 129 6.78 -3.87 -5.52
N THR A 130 6.80 -2.98 -6.50
CA THR A 130 7.64 -1.77 -6.47
C THR A 130 7.24 -0.83 -5.33
N LEU A 131 5.95 -0.65 -5.07
CA LEU A 131 5.44 0.19 -4.00
C LEU A 131 5.82 -0.33 -2.60
N THR A 132 5.83 -1.66 -2.41
CA THR A 132 6.22 -2.27 -1.12
C THR A 132 7.69 -2.05 -0.74
N GLN A 133 8.54 -1.77 -1.73
CA GLN A 133 9.98 -1.56 -1.55
C GLN A 133 10.35 -0.09 -1.31
N ARG A 134 9.39 0.83 -1.39
CA ARG A 134 9.61 2.26 -1.16
C ARG A 134 9.29 2.62 0.30
N ILE A 135 10.07 3.53 0.86
CA ILE A 135 9.73 4.22 2.10
C ILE A 135 8.88 5.45 1.74
N PRO A 136 7.63 5.57 2.22
CA PRO A 136 6.86 6.79 2.10
C PRO A 136 7.59 7.91 2.86
N GLN A 137 7.94 9.01 2.18
CA GLN A 137 8.44 10.23 2.82
C GLN A 137 7.30 11.03 3.44
#